data_AF-A0A146MH28-F1
#
_entry.id   AF-A0A146MH28-F1
#
_cell.length_a   1.000
_cell.length_b   1.000
_cell.length_c   1.000
_cell.angle_alpha   90.00
_cell.angle_beta   90.00
_cell.angle_gamma   90.00
#
_symmetry.space_group_name_H-M   'P 1'
#
loop_
_entity.id
_entity.type
_entity.pdbx_description
1 polymer ?
#
loop_
_entity_poly.entity_id
_entity_poly.type
_entity_poly.pdbx_seq_one_letter_code
_entity_poly.pdbx_strand_id
1 'polypeptide(L)'
;LRLTTFILVVCLFNRLLSSSLALQDGGSANSAVSHFEPQVALLCDTGVHGQEAYHPQYMTEQGRWQTDLSSKATCIKDKMDILDYCKKVYPKRDITNIVESSHYLKIGSWCRSGSTTGSQARGKCKTARWVKPFRCLEGPFQSDALLVPENCLFEI
;
A
#
# COMPACT_ATOMS: atom_id res chain seq x y z
N LEU A 1 -36.56 -52.03 -4.11
CA LEU A 1 -35.65 -52.23 -2.96
C LEU A 1 -34.36 -51.38 -3.00
N ARG A 2 -34.28 -50.28 -3.77
CA ARG A 2 -33.11 -49.36 -3.79
C ARG A 2 -33.47 -47.87 -3.75
N LEU A 3 -34.71 -47.53 -3.36
CA LEU A 3 -35.17 -46.14 -3.22
C LEU A 3 -35.47 -45.76 -1.76
N THR A 4 -35.92 -46.74 -0.96
CA THR A 4 -36.29 -46.53 0.45
C THR A 4 -35.07 -46.27 1.35
N THR A 5 -33.91 -46.84 1.02
CA THR A 5 -32.65 -46.62 1.75
C THR A 5 -32.05 -45.23 1.52
N PHE A 6 -32.28 -44.63 0.34
CA PHE A 6 -31.73 -43.32 -0.01
C PHE A 6 -32.43 -42.18 0.75
N ILE A 7 -33.75 -42.28 0.95
CA ILE A 7 -34.54 -41.30 1.70
C ILE A 7 -34.17 -41.29 3.18
N LEU A 8 -33.93 -42.47 3.77
CA LEU A 8 -33.51 -42.60 5.17
C LEU A 8 -32.16 -41.93 5.46
N VAL A 9 -31.20 -41.98 4.52
CA VAL A 9 -29.90 -41.32 4.66
C VAL A 9 -30.00 -39.79 4.56
N VAL A 10 -30.86 -39.27 3.65
CA VAL A 10 -31.05 -37.81 3.48
C VAL A 10 -31.75 -37.18 4.68
N CYS A 11 -32.68 -37.88 5.33
CA CYS A 11 -33.34 -37.39 6.54
C CYS A 11 -32.42 -37.41 7.77
N LEU A 12 -31.51 -38.38 7.89
CA LEU A 12 -30.56 -38.44 9.01
C LEU A 12 -29.47 -37.36 8.92
N PHE A 13 -28.98 -37.03 7.72
CA PHE A 13 -28.01 -35.94 7.54
C PHE A 13 -28.60 -34.55 7.83
N ASN A 14 -29.85 -34.28 7.44
CA ASN A 14 -30.49 -32.98 7.70
C ASN A 14 -30.89 -32.78 9.18
N ARG A 15 -30.99 -33.85 9.98
CA ARG A 15 -31.28 -33.75 11.43
C ARG A 15 -30.04 -33.55 12.29
N LEU A 16 -28.83 -33.83 11.80
CA LEU A 16 -27.58 -33.51 12.51
C LEU A 16 -27.12 -32.05 12.34
N LEU A 17 -27.63 -31.32 11.35
CA LEU A 17 -27.22 -29.94 11.04
C LEU A 17 -28.14 -28.85 11.61
N SER A 18 -29.18 -29.20 12.36
CA SER A 18 -30.15 -28.23 12.87
C SER A 18 -30.35 -28.39 14.36
N SER A 19 -29.39 -27.93 15.17
CA SER A 19 -29.58 -27.54 16.59
C SER A 19 -28.32 -26.87 17.13
N SER A 20 -28.22 -25.55 17.01
CA SER A 20 -27.63 -24.66 18.02
C SER A 20 -28.08 -23.24 17.71
N LEU A 21 -28.89 -22.71 18.63
CA LEU A 21 -29.52 -21.40 18.60
C LEU A 21 -28.51 -20.26 18.73
N ALA A 22 -28.96 -19.12 18.23
CA ALA A 22 -28.45 -17.78 18.43
C ALA A 22 -27.93 -17.49 19.85
N LEU A 23 -26.78 -16.81 19.90
CA LEU A 23 -26.48 -15.84 20.94
C LEU A 23 -25.79 -14.63 20.29
N GLN A 24 -26.34 -13.49 20.68
CA GLN A 24 -26.04 -12.12 20.33
C GLN A 24 -24.58 -11.78 20.69
N ASP A 25 -23.86 -11.13 19.79
CA ASP A 25 -23.04 -10.00 20.23
C ASP A 25 -22.96 -8.94 19.13
N GLY A 26 -23.32 -7.72 19.49
CA GLY A 26 -23.08 -6.51 18.71
C GLY A 26 -21.61 -6.16 18.77
N GLY A 27 -20.75 -7.10 18.37
CA GLY A 27 -19.33 -6.86 18.21
C GLY A 27 -19.15 -5.97 16.99
N SER A 28 -18.81 -4.69 17.25
CA SER A 28 -18.24 -3.79 16.26
C SER A 28 -17.48 -4.59 15.22
N ALA A 29 -17.84 -4.42 13.95
CA ALA A 29 -16.86 -4.58 12.90
C ALA A 29 -15.76 -3.55 13.17
N ASN A 30 -14.86 -3.88 14.10
CA ASN A 30 -13.44 -3.62 13.93
C ASN A 30 -13.11 -4.37 12.64
N SER A 31 -13.50 -3.75 11.52
CA SER A 31 -12.66 -3.71 10.33
C SER A 31 -11.28 -3.59 10.90
N ALA A 32 -10.48 -4.65 10.81
CA ALA A 32 -9.08 -4.55 11.13
C ALA A 32 -8.58 -3.48 10.16
N VAL A 33 -8.57 -2.23 10.62
CA VAL A 33 -7.92 -1.13 9.95
C VAL A 33 -6.48 -1.57 10.07
N SER A 34 -6.05 -2.31 9.06
CA SER A 34 -4.67 -2.43 8.67
C SER A 34 -4.17 -1.00 8.74
N HIS A 35 -3.47 -0.69 9.83
CA HIS A 35 -2.70 0.55 9.96
C HIS A 35 -1.53 0.39 8.99
N PHE A 36 -1.85 0.38 7.70
CA PHE A 36 -0.85 0.47 6.66
C PHE A 36 -0.37 1.91 6.67
N GLU A 37 0.92 2.07 6.53
CA GLU A 37 1.51 3.37 6.42
C GLU A 37 1.46 3.84 4.96
N PRO A 38 0.84 4.99 4.67
CA PRO A 38 0.86 5.55 3.33
C PRO A 38 2.29 5.87 2.90
N GLN A 39 2.75 5.27 1.81
CA GLN A 39 4.09 5.49 1.26
C GLN A 39 4.05 5.59 -0.26
N VAL A 40 4.95 6.38 -0.84
CA VAL A 40 5.17 6.47 -2.29
C VAL A 40 6.61 6.18 -2.62
N ALA A 41 6.84 5.59 -3.79
CA ALA A 41 8.18 5.29 -4.27
C ALA A 41 8.35 5.84 -5.69
N LEU A 42 9.51 6.44 -5.92
CA LEU A 42 9.87 7.14 -7.14
C LEU A 42 11.14 6.48 -7.67
N LEU A 43 11.19 6.20 -8.97
CA LEU A 43 12.38 5.66 -9.61
C LEU A 43 12.81 6.57 -10.76
N CYS A 44 13.92 7.24 -10.53
CA CYS A 44 14.67 7.96 -11.54
C CYS A 44 15.95 7.18 -11.82
N ASP A 45 15.99 6.42 -12.91
CA ASP A 45 17.21 5.73 -13.32
C ASP A 45 17.81 6.46 -14.53
N THR A 46 19.13 6.56 -14.58
CA THR A 46 19.84 7.09 -15.75
C THR A 46 20.29 5.90 -16.57
N GLY A 47 19.51 5.57 -17.60
CA GLY A 47 19.85 4.50 -18.52
C GLY A 47 20.94 4.90 -19.51
N VAL A 48 21.37 3.94 -20.32
CA VAL A 48 22.40 4.11 -21.37
C VAL A 48 22.04 5.20 -22.39
N HIS A 49 20.74 5.45 -22.59
CA HIS A 49 20.22 6.43 -23.54
C HIS A 49 19.69 7.72 -22.89
N GLY A 50 20.03 7.95 -21.62
CA GLY A 50 19.56 9.11 -20.85
C GLY A 50 18.58 8.75 -19.73
N GLN A 51 17.87 9.76 -19.21
CA GLN A 51 16.99 9.59 -18.06
C GLN A 51 15.79 8.71 -18.42
N GLU A 52 15.68 7.54 -17.78
CA GLU A 52 14.58 6.60 -17.94
C GLU A 52 13.48 6.92 -16.93
N ALA A 53 12.31 7.30 -17.43
CA ALA A 53 11.16 7.61 -16.60
C ALA A 53 10.35 6.34 -16.29
N TYR A 54 10.13 6.11 -15.00
CA TYR A 54 9.26 5.06 -14.49
C TYR A 54 7.97 5.66 -13.94
N HIS A 55 6.89 4.89 -14.00
CA HIS A 55 5.67 5.24 -13.28
C HIS A 55 5.92 5.14 -11.77
N PRO A 56 5.45 6.12 -10.99
CA PRO A 56 5.57 6.07 -9.54
C PRO A 56 4.72 4.93 -8.96
N GLN A 57 5.13 4.43 -7.80
CA GLN A 57 4.39 3.41 -7.06
C GLN A 57 3.89 3.94 -5.72
N TYR A 58 2.81 3.36 -5.21
CA TYR A 58 2.25 3.67 -3.89
C TYR A 58 1.88 2.38 -3.14
N MET A 59 1.89 2.45 -1.81
CA MET A 59 1.51 1.37 -0.93
C MET A 59 -0.02 1.27 -0.85
N THR A 60 -0.59 0.13 -1.24
CA THR A 60 -2.03 -0.09 -1.07
C THR A 60 -2.37 -0.45 0.37
N GLU A 61 -3.66 -0.39 0.72
CA GLU A 61 -4.14 -0.73 2.07
C GLU A 61 -3.85 -2.20 2.46
N GLN A 62 -3.62 -3.05 1.46
CA GLN A 62 -3.24 -4.45 1.61
C GLN A 62 -1.72 -4.66 1.79
N GLY A 63 -0.94 -3.57 1.93
CA GLY A 63 0.51 -3.63 2.11
C GLY A 63 1.26 -4.07 0.84
N ARG A 64 0.75 -3.73 -0.34
CA ARG A 64 1.37 -4.08 -1.63
C ARG A 64 1.72 -2.83 -2.42
N TRP A 65 2.86 -2.86 -3.10
CA TRP A 65 3.24 -1.80 -4.04
C TRP A 65 2.40 -1.89 -5.32
N GLN A 66 1.78 -0.78 -5.70
CA GLN A 66 1.00 -0.65 -6.92
C GLN A 66 1.53 0.51 -7.77
N THR A 67 1.67 0.25 -9.07
CA THR A 67 2.08 1.27 -10.03
C THR A 67 0.92 2.19 -10.40
N ASP A 68 1.15 3.50 -10.32
CA ASP A 68 0.23 4.49 -10.85
C ASP A 68 0.43 4.69 -12.36
N LEU A 69 -0.34 3.92 -13.13
CA LEU A 69 -0.41 4.01 -14.59
C LEU A 69 -1.35 5.14 -15.07
N SER A 70 -2.05 5.83 -14.16
CA SER A 70 -2.88 6.99 -14.49
C SER A 70 -2.04 8.28 -14.57
N SER A 71 -0.95 8.34 -13.80
CA SER A 71 0.04 9.41 -13.90
C SER A 71 1.00 9.18 -15.06
N LYS A 72 1.49 10.29 -15.63
CA LYS A 72 2.61 10.23 -16.56
C LYS A 72 3.83 9.65 -15.82
N ALA A 73 4.58 8.78 -16.49
CA ALA A 73 5.89 8.38 -16.01
C ALA A 73 6.81 9.60 -16.05
N THR A 74 7.13 10.13 -14.87
CA THR A 74 8.04 11.26 -14.71
C THR A 74 8.95 10.99 -13.53
N CYS A 75 10.15 11.57 -13.60
CA CYS A 75 11.06 11.58 -12.47
C CYS A 75 10.69 12.78 -11.58
N ILE A 76 9.86 12.53 -10.57
CA ILE A 76 9.52 13.53 -9.56
C ILE A 76 10.65 13.59 -8.54
N LYS A 77 11.21 14.78 -8.30
CA LYS A 77 12.30 15.00 -7.33
C LYS A 77 11.99 16.09 -6.32
N ASP A 78 11.16 17.07 -6.69
CA ASP A 78 10.82 18.18 -5.81
C ASP A 78 9.93 17.72 -4.66
N LYS A 79 10.21 18.18 -3.43
CA LYS A 79 9.47 17.72 -2.24
C LYS A 79 7.99 18.11 -2.29
N MET A 80 7.66 19.26 -2.85
CA MET A 80 6.26 19.71 -2.96
C MET A 80 5.52 18.86 -3.99
N ASP A 81 6.16 18.55 -5.13
CA ASP A 81 5.56 17.66 -6.14
C ASP A 81 5.33 16.24 -5.58
N ILE A 82 6.22 15.75 -4.72
CA ILE A 82 6.07 14.45 -4.06
C ILE A 82 4.93 14.48 -3.04
N LEU A 83 4.80 15.56 -2.27
CA LEU A 83 3.68 15.77 -1.34
C LEU A 83 2.34 15.82 -2.09
N ASP A 84 2.29 16.53 -3.22
CA ASP A 84 1.10 16.60 -4.06
C ASP A 84 0.76 15.22 -4.67
N TYR A 85 1.78 14.45 -5.05
CA TYR A 85 1.58 13.07 -5.48
C TYR A 85 1.02 12.18 -4.35
N CYS A 86 1.54 12.28 -3.12
CA CYS A 86 0.97 11.59 -1.95
C CYS A 86 -0.52 11.92 -1.77
N LYS A 87 -0.89 13.22 -1.80
CA LYS A 87 -2.29 13.66 -1.68
C LYS A 87 -3.17 13.10 -2.81
N LYS A 88 -2.63 13.03 -4.03
CA LYS A 88 -3.32 12.47 -5.19
C LYS A 88 -3.65 10.99 -5.02
N VAL A 89 -2.68 10.16 -4.60
CA VAL A 89 -2.88 8.70 -4.50
C VAL A 89 -3.58 8.29 -3.19
N TYR A 90 -3.57 9.16 -2.18
CA TYR A 90 -4.25 8.95 -0.90
C TYR A 90 -5.31 10.04 -0.61
N PRO A 91 -6.35 10.21 -1.46
CA PRO A 91 -7.30 11.33 -1.35
C PRO A 91 -8.21 11.28 -0.12
N LYS A 92 -8.25 10.14 0.59
CA LYS A 92 -9.03 9.94 1.83
C LYS A 92 -8.20 10.17 3.09
N ARG A 93 -6.93 10.56 2.94
CA ARG A 93 -5.95 10.72 4.03
C ARG A 93 -5.58 12.20 4.09
N ASP A 94 -5.50 12.76 5.29
CA ASP A 94 -5.13 14.18 5.49
C ASP A 94 -3.61 14.34 5.46
N ILE A 95 -3.01 14.13 4.28
CA ILE A 95 -1.56 14.18 4.09
C ILE A 95 -1.08 15.64 4.08
N THR A 96 -0.21 15.98 5.03
CA THR A 96 0.34 17.33 5.20
C THR A 96 1.84 17.40 4.95
N ASN A 97 2.55 16.27 5.07
CA ASN A 97 4.01 16.25 4.99
C ASN A 97 4.52 14.92 4.43
N ILE A 98 5.80 14.90 4.07
CA ILE A 98 6.51 13.71 3.59
C ILE A 98 7.86 13.58 4.31
N VAL A 99 8.29 12.35 4.51
CA VAL A 99 9.65 12.05 4.98
C VAL A 99 10.27 10.95 4.14
N GLU A 100 11.48 11.18 3.64
CA GLU A 100 12.24 10.14 2.93
C GLU A 100 12.69 9.07 3.92
N SER A 101 12.57 7.80 3.54
CA SER A 101 13.02 6.69 4.36
C SER A 101 14.54 6.73 4.57
N SER A 102 14.99 6.42 5.78
CA SER A 102 16.41 6.27 6.09
C SER A 102 17.05 5.07 5.37
N HIS A 103 16.26 4.01 5.14
CA HIS A 103 16.72 2.75 4.56
C HIS A 103 16.21 2.55 3.13
N TYR A 104 17.02 1.87 2.33
CA TYR A 104 16.63 1.41 1.01
C TYR A 104 15.71 0.19 1.12
N LEU A 105 14.66 0.17 0.31
CA LEU A 105 13.78 -0.99 0.11
C LEU A 105 13.89 -1.49 -1.33
N LYS A 106 13.91 -2.81 -1.50
CA LYS A 106 13.88 -3.43 -2.83
C LYS A 106 12.43 -3.49 -3.32
N ILE A 107 12.08 -2.59 -4.23
CA ILE A 107 10.74 -2.54 -4.84
C ILE A 107 10.83 -3.13 -6.24
N GLY A 108 9.92 -4.07 -6.53
CA GLY A 108 9.82 -4.75 -7.81
C GLY A 108 8.79 -4.10 -8.75
N SER A 109 8.59 -4.74 -9.89
CA SER A 109 7.49 -4.44 -10.82
C SER A 109 7.39 -2.99 -11.30
N TRP A 110 8.52 -2.30 -11.42
CA TRP A 110 8.55 -0.96 -11.99
C TRP A 110 8.15 -0.96 -13.47
N CYS A 111 7.19 -0.11 -13.82
CA CYS A 111 6.73 0.07 -15.20
C CYS A 111 7.39 1.31 -15.82
N ARG A 112 7.95 1.18 -17.02
CA ARG A 112 8.55 2.29 -17.77
C ARG A 112 7.48 3.17 -18.42
N SER A 113 7.88 4.37 -18.85
CA SER A 113 7.06 5.20 -19.74
C SER A 113 6.53 4.41 -20.95
N GLY A 114 5.27 4.66 -21.31
CA GLY A 114 4.55 3.93 -22.36
C GLY A 114 3.87 2.63 -21.90
N SER A 115 4.00 2.26 -20.62
CA SER A 115 3.26 1.12 -20.05
C SER A 115 1.76 1.45 -19.98
N THR A 116 0.91 0.51 -20.40
CA THR A 116 -0.55 0.65 -20.40
C THR A 116 -1.18 0.00 -19.17
N THR A 117 -2.45 0.35 -18.89
CA THR A 117 -3.28 -0.33 -17.89
C THR A 117 -3.27 -1.85 -18.13
N GLY A 118 -2.85 -2.60 -17.10
CA GLY A 118 -2.65 -4.06 -17.17
C GLY A 118 -1.22 -4.51 -17.46
N SER A 119 -0.26 -3.62 -17.73
CA SER A 119 1.16 -3.99 -17.93
C SER A 119 1.76 -4.73 -16.73
N GLN A 120 1.37 -4.33 -15.51
CA GLN A 120 1.78 -5.02 -14.29
C GLN A 120 1.17 -6.44 -14.21
N ALA A 121 -0.13 -6.59 -14.48
CA ALA A 121 -0.82 -7.88 -14.47
C ALA A 121 -0.33 -8.85 -15.56
N ARG A 122 0.07 -8.33 -16.73
CA ARG A 122 0.66 -9.10 -17.84
C ARG A 122 2.16 -9.38 -17.66
N GLY A 123 2.75 -9.01 -16.52
CA GLY A 123 4.16 -9.26 -16.22
C GLY A 123 5.14 -8.48 -17.12
N LYS A 124 4.72 -7.34 -17.69
CA LYS A 124 5.59 -6.47 -18.52
C LYS A 124 6.48 -5.55 -17.67
N CYS A 125 6.10 -5.31 -16.42
CA CYS A 125 6.88 -4.54 -15.46
C CYS A 125 7.75 -5.50 -14.63
N LYS A 126 9.01 -5.66 -15.02
CA LYS A 126 9.94 -6.66 -14.42
C LYS A 126 11.09 -6.03 -13.63
N THR A 127 11.32 -4.74 -13.81
CA THR A 127 12.43 -4.04 -13.18
C THR A 127 12.24 -4.03 -11.67
N ALA A 128 13.31 -4.31 -10.93
CA ALA A 128 13.37 -4.19 -9.48
C ALA A 128 14.56 -3.32 -9.09
N ARG A 129 14.36 -2.39 -8.15
CA ARG A 129 15.40 -1.45 -7.73
C ARG A 129 15.34 -1.21 -6.23
N TRP A 130 16.51 -1.00 -5.65
CA TRP A 130 16.65 -0.46 -4.31
C TRP A 130 16.41 1.04 -4.38
N VAL A 131 15.39 1.51 -3.70
CA VAL A 131 15.03 2.94 -3.62
C VAL A 131 14.72 3.31 -2.18
N LYS A 132 14.72 4.60 -1.85
CA LYS A 132 14.19 5.12 -0.59
C LYS A 132 12.78 5.66 -0.82
N PRO A 133 11.73 5.01 -0.29
CA PRO A 133 10.37 5.53 -0.40
C PRO A 133 10.17 6.76 0.47
N PHE A 134 9.17 7.56 0.16
CA PHE A 134 8.69 8.63 1.00
C PHE A 134 7.46 8.14 1.77
N ARG A 135 7.47 8.32 3.09
CA ARG A 135 6.27 8.17 3.93
C ARG A 135 5.43 9.43 3.78
N CYS A 136 4.13 9.26 3.56
CA CYS A 136 3.16 10.35 3.50
C CYS A 136 2.53 10.48 4.90
N LEU A 137 2.80 11.60 5.58
CA LEU A 137 2.43 11.80 6.98
C LEU A 137 1.09 12.54 7.10
N GLU A 138 0.24 12.08 8.01
CA GLU A 138 -1.05 12.69 8.33
C GLU A 138 -0.95 13.73 9.46
N GLY A 139 -1.80 14.76 9.42
CA GLY A 139 -2.01 15.68 10.54
C GLY A 139 -0.96 16.81 10.66
N PRO A 140 -1.07 17.68 11.68
CA PRO A 140 -0.14 18.81 11.83
C PRO A 140 1.29 18.31 12.04
N PHE A 141 2.26 18.94 11.38
CA PHE A 141 3.67 18.61 11.57
C PHE A 141 4.05 18.77 13.06
N GLN A 142 4.49 17.69 13.68
CA GLN A 142 5.17 17.70 14.96
C GLN A 142 6.60 17.23 14.71
N SER A 143 7.58 18.07 15.05
CA SER A 143 8.98 17.67 15.06
C SER A 143 9.20 16.64 16.17
N ASP A 144 9.97 15.59 15.89
CA ASP A 144 10.40 14.65 16.94
C ASP A 144 11.10 15.41 18.07
N ALA A 145 10.77 15.06 19.32
CA ALA A 145 11.47 15.61 20.47
C ALA A 145 12.88 15.03 20.52
N LEU A 146 13.89 15.88 20.28
CA LEU A 146 15.29 15.51 20.47
C LEU A 146 15.63 15.60 21.96
N LEU A 147 16.11 14.51 22.54
CA LEU A 147 16.75 14.55 23.85
C LEU A 147 18.06 15.31 23.70
N VAL A 148 18.16 16.45 24.39
CA VAL A 148 19.40 17.23 24.50
C VAL A 148 20.23 16.64 25.63
N PRO A 149 21.40 16.03 25.36
CA PRO A 149 22.26 15.52 26.42
C PRO A 149 22.73 16.64 27.35
N GLU A 150 23.14 16.26 28.57
CA GLU A 150 23.84 17.18 29.45
C GLU A 150 25.10 17.70 28.75
N ASN A 151 25.23 19.03 28.68
CA ASN A 151 26.31 19.78 28.00
C ASN A 151 26.13 20.08 26.50
N CYS A 152 24.94 19.90 25.94
CA CYS A 152 24.59 20.42 24.60
C CYS A 152 23.59 21.57 24.70
N LEU A 153 23.69 22.54 23.78
CA LEU A 153 22.71 23.60 23.61
C LEU A 153 21.88 23.32 22.36
N PHE A 154 20.58 23.60 22.45
CA PHE A 154 19.72 23.62 21.27
C PHE A 154 19.87 24.99 20.61
N GLU A 155 20.44 25.03 19.41
CA GLU A 155 20.41 26.25 18.59
C GLU A 155 19.04 26.36 17.92
N ILE A 156 18.41 27.53 18.08
CA ILE A 156 17.09 27.86 17.53
C ILE A 156 17.22 28.64 16.23
#